data_AF-A0A4R8UTT2-F1
#
_entry.id   AF-A0A4R8UTT2-F1
#
_cell.length_a   1.000
_cell.length_b   1.000
_cell.length_c   1.000
_cell.angle_alpha   90.00
_cell.angle_beta   90.00
_cell.angle_gamma   90.00
#
_symmetry.space_group_name_H-M   'P 1'
#
loop_
_entity.id
_entity.type
_entity.pdbx_description
1 polymer ?
#
loop_
_entity_poly.entity_id
_entity_poly.type
_entity_poly.pdbx_seq_one_letter_code
_entity_poly.pdbx_strand_id
1 'polypeptide(L)'
;MEEDARHRAELKATADRMGKRVDRMKQGNATLRSRLDKNSTIISKPLNTDSFSRPASKARSFQEAAGKPQSRHAGSGGASLPMTATPDRVFSQEPRHCRGYGNSLRGIAGIIAATQKVIDVQPIQVETDEHQRIEEQCLCDIVTAGVSPTDVT
;
A
#
# COMPACT_ATOMS: atom_id res chain seq x y z
N MET A 1 51.17 41.20 8.91
CA MET A 1 50.03 42.07 9.27
C MET A 1 48.97 42.16 8.19
N GLU A 2 49.24 42.69 6.99
CA GLU A 2 48.20 42.82 5.94
C GLU A 2 47.80 41.45 5.34
N GLU A 3 48.77 40.56 5.16
CA GLU A 3 48.56 39.18 4.72
C GLU A 3 47.77 38.35 5.76
N ASP A 4 48.06 38.53 7.04
CA ASP A 4 47.32 37.88 8.14
C ASP A 4 45.86 38.36 8.19
N ALA A 5 45.62 39.65 7.92
CA ALA A 5 44.27 40.21 7.86
C ALA A 5 43.47 39.62 6.68
N ARG A 6 44.12 39.43 5.52
CA ARG A 6 43.52 38.78 4.35
C ARG A 6 43.17 37.32 4.63
N HIS A 7 44.10 36.54 5.19
CA HIS A 7 43.82 35.15 5.58
C HIS A 7 42.70 35.03 6.62
N ARG A 8 42.66 35.92 7.63
CA ARG A 8 41.55 35.94 8.60
C ARG A 8 40.21 36.26 7.95
N ALA A 9 40.18 37.17 6.99
CA ALA A 9 38.97 37.51 6.24
C ALA A 9 38.50 36.33 5.36
N GLU A 10 39.42 35.64 4.69
CA GLU A 10 39.13 34.45 3.88
C GLU A 10 38.62 33.28 4.73
N LEU A 11 39.23 33.04 5.88
CA LEU A 11 38.78 32.02 6.84
C LEU A 11 37.36 32.33 7.34
N LYS A 12 37.08 33.60 7.67
CA LYS A 12 35.74 34.03 8.09
C LYS A 12 34.71 33.83 6.98
N ALA A 13 35.02 34.25 5.75
CA ALA A 13 34.15 34.06 4.60
C ALA A 13 33.88 32.57 4.30
N THR A 14 34.87 31.71 4.52
CA THR A 14 34.74 30.26 4.37
C THR A 14 33.85 29.67 5.46
N ALA A 15 34.03 30.09 6.72
CA ALA A 15 33.18 29.68 7.84
C ALA A 15 31.72 30.10 7.62
N ASP A 16 31.47 31.34 7.16
CA ASP A 16 30.14 31.83 6.83
C ASP A 16 29.49 31.01 5.70
N ARG A 17 30.27 30.65 4.68
CA ARG A 17 29.81 29.79 3.57
C ARG A 17 29.44 28.39 4.06
N MET A 18 30.25 27.82 4.94
CA MET A 18 29.97 26.51 5.55
C MET A 18 28.73 26.58 6.45
N GLY A 19 28.58 27.62 7.27
CA GLY A 19 27.40 27.84 8.11
C GLY A 19 26.11 27.88 7.29
N LYS A 20 26.08 28.68 6.21
CA LYS A 20 24.93 28.74 5.29
C LYS A 20 24.58 27.39 4.66
N ARG A 21 25.58 26.57 4.32
CA ARG A 21 25.35 25.21 3.77
C ARG A 21 24.78 24.27 4.82
N VAL A 22 25.26 24.33 6.05
CA VAL A 22 24.75 23.55 7.18
C VAL A 22 23.29 23.92 7.45
N ASP A 23 22.95 25.20 7.47
CA ASP A 23 21.58 25.65 7.72
C ASP A 23 20.61 25.19 6.63
N ARG A 24 21.01 25.31 5.36
CA ARG A 24 20.23 24.79 4.23
C ARG A 24 20.01 23.28 4.35
N MET A 25 21.04 22.53 4.74
CA MET A 25 20.94 21.07 4.89
C MET A 25 20.07 20.68 6.09
N LYS A 26 20.13 21.42 7.20
CA LYS A 26 19.26 21.23 8.35
C LYS A 26 17.80 21.52 8.03
N GLN A 27 17.52 22.60 7.30
CA GLN A 27 16.16 22.93 6.83
C GLN A 27 15.61 21.84 5.91
N GLY A 28 16.39 21.39 4.91
CA GLY A 28 15.99 20.30 4.04
C GLY A 28 15.68 19.00 4.81
N ASN A 29 16.53 18.64 5.77
CA ASN A 29 16.27 17.49 6.64
C ASN A 29 15.01 17.66 7.49
N ALA A 30 14.76 18.84 8.05
CA ALA A 30 13.54 19.10 8.81
C ALA A 30 12.28 18.96 7.95
N THR A 31 12.30 19.49 6.72
CA THR A 31 11.21 19.34 5.75
C THR A 31 10.99 17.87 5.36
N LEU A 32 12.06 17.13 5.08
CA LEU A 32 11.97 15.70 4.74
C LEU A 32 11.43 14.87 5.91
N ARG A 33 11.90 15.14 7.14
CA ARG A 33 11.38 14.48 8.35
C ARG A 33 9.91 14.79 8.58
N SER A 34 9.47 16.04 8.44
CA SER A 34 8.05 16.39 8.54
C SER A 34 7.18 15.70 7.48
N ARG A 35 7.68 15.54 6.24
CA ARG A 35 7.00 14.77 5.20
C ARG A 35 6.98 13.27 5.52
N LEU A 36 8.06 12.74 6.08
CA LEU A 36 8.14 11.35 6.50
C LEU A 36 7.18 11.08 7.66
N ASP A 37 7.09 11.98 8.65
CA ASP A 37 6.16 11.82 9.78
C ASP A 37 4.70 11.82 9.28
N LYS A 38 4.33 12.73 8.38
CA LYS A 38 3.00 12.76 7.76
C LYS A 38 2.68 11.51 6.93
N ASN A 39 3.65 11.02 6.16
CA ASN A 39 3.49 9.79 5.39
C ASN A 39 3.59 8.54 6.27
N SER A 40 4.30 8.59 7.39
CA SER A 40 4.40 7.50 8.34
C SER A 40 3.05 7.26 8.98
N THR A 41 2.23 8.28 9.25
CA THR A 41 0.83 8.07 9.71
C THR A 41 -0.04 7.34 8.66
N ILE A 42 0.32 7.42 7.38
CA ILE A 42 -0.37 6.72 6.27
C ILE A 42 0.23 5.32 6.02
N ILE A 43 1.54 5.13 6.29
CA ILE A 43 2.30 3.89 5.99
C ILE A 43 2.51 2.99 7.23
N SER A 44 2.38 3.52 8.45
CA SER A 44 2.61 2.79 9.73
C SER A 44 1.43 1.97 10.22
N LYS A 45 0.42 1.76 9.36
CA LYS A 45 -0.28 0.48 9.40
C LYS A 45 0.32 -0.40 8.31
N PRO A 46 1.12 -1.42 8.66
CA PRO A 46 1.15 -2.56 7.77
C PRO A 46 -0.32 -2.96 7.53
N LEU A 47 -0.70 -3.14 6.27
CA LEU A 47 -2.00 -3.69 5.87
C LEU A 47 -2.07 -5.18 6.26
N ASN A 48 -1.70 -5.52 7.50
CA ASN A 48 -1.93 -6.78 8.18
C ASN A 48 -1.45 -6.67 9.63
N THR A 49 -2.23 -6.01 10.48
CA THR A 49 -2.28 -6.37 11.90
C THR A 49 -3.72 -6.21 12.35
N ASP A 50 -4.35 -7.36 12.50
CA ASP A 50 -5.59 -7.52 13.22
C ASP A 50 -5.31 -7.18 14.70
N SER A 51 -5.53 -5.93 15.09
CA SER A 51 -5.54 -5.55 16.49
C SER A 51 -6.82 -4.78 16.78
N PHE A 52 -7.93 -5.52 16.90
CA PHE A 52 -9.11 -5.07 17.62
C PHE A 52 -8.78 -4.85 19.10
N SER A 53 -8.20 -3.70 19.42
CA SER A 53 -8.21 -3.17 20.78
C SER A 53 -8.34 -1.66 20.74
N ARG A 54 -9.56 -1.21 20.44
CA ARG A 54 -9.97 0.17 20.69
C ARG A 54 -10.13 0.33 22.21
N PRO A 55 -9.53 1.33 22.86
CA PRO A 55 -9.78 1.55 24.28
C PRO A 55 -11.26 1.91 24.46
N ALA A 56 -11.94 1.14 25.32
CA ALA A 56 -13.32 1.39 25.70
C ALA A 56 -13.40 2.72 26.47
N SER A 57 -13.63 3.82 25.75
CA SER A 57 -14.06 5.06 26.39
C SER A 57 -15.52 4.89 26.81
N LYS A 58 -15.72 4.99 28.14
CA LYS A 58 -16.97 4.86 28.88
C LYS A 58 -18.20 5.46 28.19
N ALA A 59 -19.27 4.71 28.34
CA ALA A 59 -20.66 5.02 28.02
C ALA A 59 -21.09 6.47 28.27
N ARG A 60 -21.85 7.00 27.31
CA ARG A 60 -23.01 7.85 27.62
C ARG A 60 -24.09 7.68 26.55
N SER A 61 -25.12 6.94 26.95
CA SER A 61 -26.53 7.02 26.54
C SER A 61 -26.87 7.72 25.22
N PHE A 62 -27.52 7.00 24.30
CA PHE A 62 -28.92 7.24 23.96
C PHE A 62 -29.56 5.91 23.54
N GLN A 63 -30.76 5.69 24.07
CA GLN A 63 -31.55 4.47 23.97
C GLN A 63 -31.98 4.15 22.53
N GLU A 64 -31.99 2.84 22.27
CA GLU A 64 -33.07 2.05 21.66
C GLU A 64 -33.80 2.61 20.42
N ALA A 65 -33.48 2.03 19.27
CA ALA A 65 -34.47 1.78 18.22
C ALA A 65 -34.16 0.46 17.50
N ALA A 66 -34.92 -0.57 17.88
CA ALA A 66 -35.44 -1.65 17.04
C ALA A 66 -34.51 -2.30 15.99
N GLY A 67 -33.99 -3.48 16.33
CA GLY A 67 -34.45 -4.73 15.73
C GLY A 67 -34.45 -4.88 14.20
N LYS A 68 -33.49 -4.30 13.47
CA LYS A 68 -33.19 -4.73 12.10
C LYS A 68 -31.82 -5.40 12.07
N PRO A 69 -31.70 -6.70 11.76
CA PRO A 69 -30.42 -7.20 11.32
C PRO A 69 -30.07 -6.39 10.07
N GLN A 70 -29.02 -5.55 10.17
CA GLN A 70 -28.35 -5.08 8.98
C GLN A 70 -27.92 -6.34 8.25
N SER A 71 -28.67 -6.72 7.22
CA SER A 71 -28.24 -7.71 6.26
C SER A 71 -26.94 -7.17 5.68
N ARG A 72 -25.81 -7.62 6.25
CA ARG A 72 -24.53 -7.60 5.58
C ARG A 72 -24.82 -8.30 4.25
N HIS A 73 -24.87 -7.54 3.15
CA HIS A 73 -24.91 -8.16 1.84
C HIS A 73 -23.76 -9.17 1.83
N ALA A 74 -24.11 -10.44 1.74
CA ALA A 74 -23.19 -11.54 1.59
C ALA A 74 -22.61 -11.44 0.18
N GLY A 75 -21.78 -10.43 -0.04
CA GLY A 75 -20.86 -10.43 -1.16
C GLY A 75 -20.00 -11.67 -0.98
N SER A 76 -20.12 -12.58 -1.95
CA SER A 76 -19.32 -13.78 -2.09
C SER A 76 -17.89 -13.49 -1.65
N GLY A 77 -17.42 -14.26 -0.67
CA GLY A 77 -16.10 -14.08 -0.08
C GLY A 77 -15.04 -14.12 -1.17
N GLY A 78 -14.46 -12.97 -1.49
CA GLY A 78 -13.25 -12.93 -2.30
C GLY A 78 -12.19 -13.77 -1.57
N ALA A 79 -11.92 -14.96 -2.07
CA ALA A 79 -10.86 -15.79 -1.54
C ALA A 79 -9.55 -15.02 -1.72
N SER A 80 -8.93 -14.60 -0.61
CA SER A 80 -7.62 -13.97 -0.66
C SER A 80 -6.65 -14.96 -1.32
N LEU A 81 -5.89 -14.51 -2.33
CA LEU A 81 -4.89 -15.33 -3.00
C LEU A 81 -3.89 -15.84 -1.94
N PRO A 82 -3.82 -17.16 -1.68
CA PRO A 82 -2.92 -17.67 -0.66
C PRO A 82 -1.48 -17.38 -1.07
N MET A 83 -0.65 -16.92 -0.12
CA MET A 83 0.80 -16.84 -0.34
C MET A 83 1.36 -18.27 -0.40
N THR A 84 1.37 -18.86 -1.59
CA THR A 84 1.86 -20.23 -1.82
C THR A 84 3.30 -20.39 -1.37
N ALA A 85 3.62 -21.49 -0.67
CA ALA A 85 4.98 -21.78 -0.20
C ALA A 85 5.98 -21.95 -1.36
N THR A 86 5.51 -22.46 -2.49
CA THR A 86 6.27 -22.78 -3.71
C THR A 86 5.98 -21.77 -4.83
N PRO A 87 6.85 -20.78 -5.08
CA PRO A 87 6.68 -19.87 -6.22
C PRO A 87 7.06 -20.54 -7.55
N ASP A 88 6.44 -20.12 -8.65
CA ASP A 88 6.76 -20.65 -9.99
C ASP A 88 8.18 -20.30 -10.45
N ARG A 89 8.69 -19.14 -10.01
CA ARG A 89 10.02 -18.65 -10.34
C ARG A 89 10.67 -18.02 -9.10
N VAL A 90 11.96 -18.29 -8.93
CA VAL A 90 12.79 -17.70 -7.87
C VAL A 90 13.93 -16.95 -8.51
N PHE A 91 14.07 -15.67 -8.16
CA PHE A 91 15.20 -14.84 -8.57
C PHE A 91 16.02 -14.49 -7.34
N SER A 92 17.25 -15.03 -7.25
CA SER A 92 18.18 -14.69 -6.18
C SER A 92 18.94 -13.39 -6.51
N GLN A 93 19.04 -12.50 -5.53
CA GLN A 93 19.91 -11.33 -5.61
C GLN A 93 21.10 -11.51 -4.67
N GLU A 94 22.25 -11.81 -5.25
CA GLU A 94 23.48 -12.08 -4.50
C GLU A 94 24.42 -10.86 -4.53
N PRO A 95 25.01 -10.47 -3.39
CA PRO A 95 26.01 -9.41 -3.36
C PRO A 95 27.30 -9.91 -4.04
N ARG A 96 27.81 -9.13 -4.99
CA ARG A 96 29.07 -9.47 -5.67
C ARG A 96 30.32 -9.12 -4.87
N HIS A 97 30.22 -8.09 -4.02
CA HIS A 97 31.34 -7.53 -3.27
C HIS A 97 30.93 -7.18 -1.84
N CYS A 98 31.90 -7.29 -0.93
CA CYS A 98 31.75 -6.86 0.46
C CYS A 98 31.53 -5.34 0.52
N ARG A 99 30.53 -4.89 1.27
CA ARG A 99 30.24 -3.46 1.45
C ARG A 99 31.33 -2.71 2.22
N GLY A 100 32.08 -3.39 3.08
CA GLY A 100 33.15 -2.78 3.87
C GLY A 100 34.46 -2.62 3.10
N TYR A 101 34.99 -3.74 2.60
CA TYR A 101 36.33 -3.79 1.99
C TYR A 101 36.33 -3.91 0.46
N GLY A 102 35.18 -4.11 -0.18
CA GLY A 102 35.08 -4.25 -1.65
C GLY A 102 35.53 -5.60 -2.21
N ASN A 103 36.06 -6.51 -1.38
CA ASN A 103 36.50 -7.84 -1.81
C ASN A 103 35.35 -8.64 -2.44
N SER A 104 35.69 -9.48 -3.42
CA SER A 104 34.71 -10.36 -4.08
C SER A 104 34.12 -11.37 -3.09
N LEU A 105 32.81 -11.60 -3.19
CA LEU A 105 32.09 -12.62 -2.41
C LEU A 105 31.82 -13.89 -3.23
N ARG A 106 32.42 -14.01 -4.41
CA ARG A 106 32.21 -15.17 -5.29
C ARG A 106 32.66 -16.45 -4.59
N GLY A 107 31.76 -17.44 -4.52
CA GLY A 107 32.03 -18.74 -3.91
C GLY A 107 31.92 -18.76 -2.39
N ILE A 108 31.58 -17.65 -1.74
CA ILE A 108 31.27 -17.60 -0.31
C ILE A 108 29.81 -18.01 -0.12
N ALA A 109 29.55 -18.97 0.77
CA ALA A 109 28.19 -19.42 1.07
C ALA A 109 27.38 -18.32 1.77
N GLY A 110 26.16 -18.07 1.27
CA GLY A 110 25.20 -17.12 1.85
C GLY A 110 24.00 -17.82 2.48
N ILE A 111 23.20 -17.04 3.21
CA ILE A 111 21.88 -17.44 3.70
C ILE A 111 20.82 -16.48 3.14
N ILE A 112 19.58 -16.95 3.04
CA ILE A 112 18.45 -16.10 2.64
C ILE A 112 18.11 -15.18 3.81
N ALA A 113 18.47 -13.90 3.70
CA ALA A 113 18.21 -12.91 4.75
C ALA A 113 16.77 -12.36 4.71
N ALA A 114 16.14 -12.34 3.54
CA ALA A 114 14.78 -11.88 3.34
C ALA A 114 14.18 -12.49 2.06
N THR A 115 12.85 -12.54 1.98
CA THR A 115 12.14 -12.97 0.78
C THR A 115 10.98 -12.02 0.50
N GLN A 116 10.87 -11.57 -0.74
CA GLN A 116 9.74 -10.79 -1.23
C GLN A 116 9.06 -11.56 -2.36
N LYS A 117 7.73 -11.63 -2.32
CA LYS A 117 6.91 -12.25 -3.37
C LYS A 117 6.16 -11.18 -4.14
N VAL A 118 6.16 -11.30 -5.46
CA VAL A 118 5.34 -10.50 -6.36
C VAL A 118 4.34 -11.47 -6.98
N ILE A 119 3.05 -11.20 -6.78
CA ILE A 119 1.96 -11.97 -7.38
C ILE A 119 1.41 -11.11 -8.50
N ASP A 120 1.55 -11.59 -9.73
CA ASP A 120 0.97 -10.95 -10.90
C ASP A 120 -0.35 -11.63 -11.23
N VAL A 121 -1.44 -10.85 -11.23
CA VAL A 121 -2.78 -11.34 -11.55
C VAL A 121 -3.11 -10.83 -12.94
N GLN A 122 -3.29 -11.76 -13.88
CA GLN A 122 -3.70 -11.42 -15.24
C GLN A 122 -5.04 -10.66 -15.21
N PRO A 123 -5.28 -9.73 -16.15
CA PRO A 123 -6.53 -8.99 -16.22
C PRO A 123 -7.73 -9.93 -16.23
N ILE A 124 -8.64 -9.75 -15.29
CA ILE A 124 -9.90 -10.49 -15.25
C ILE A 124 -10.79 -9.91 -16.36
N GLN A 125 -11.21 -10.76 -17.30
CA GLN A 125 -12.24 -10.41 -18.27
C GLN A 125 -13.61 -10.62 -17.63
N VAL A 126 -14.46 -9.61 -17.69
CA VAL A 126 -15.83 -9.68 -17.16
C VAL A 126 -16.74 -10.02 -18.34
N GLU A 127 -17.45 -11.14 -18.22
CA GLU A 127 -18.54 -11.51 -19.11
C GLU A 127 -19.87 -11.15 -18.45
N THR A 128 -20.79 -10.58 -19.21
CA THR A 128 -22.11 -10.16 -18.73
C THR A 128 -23.19 -10.77 -19.61
N ASP A 129 -24.06 -11.58 -19.00
CA ASP A 129 -25.21 -12.16 -19.69
C ASP A 129 -26.47 -11.35 -19.40
N GLU A 130 -27.01 -10.70 -20.44
CA GLU A 130 -28.28 -9.99 -20.36
C GLU A 130 -29.44 -10.93 -20.71
N HIS A 131 -30.40 -11.06 -19.78
CA HIS A 131 -31.60 -11.87 -19.97
C HIS A 131 -32.82 -10.98 -20.17
N GLN A 132 -33.29 -10.88 -21.41
CA GLN A 132 -34.43 -10.05 -21.77
C GLN A 132 -35.74 -10.84 -21.71
N ARG A 133 -36.79 -10.21 -21.17
CA ARG A 133 -38.17 -10.69 -21.32
C ARG A 133 -38.85 -9.86 -22.38
N ILE A 134 -39.42 -10.56 -23.36
CA ILE A 134 -40.20 -9.94 -24.43
C ILE A 134 -41.68 -10.06 -24.07
N GLU A 135 -42.43 -9.00 -24.32
CA GLU A 135 -43.88 -8.98 -24.23
C GLU A 135 -44.48 -8.85 -25.62
N GLU A 136 -45.44 -9.70 -25.94
CA GLU A 136 -46.15 -9.67 -27.21
C GLU A 136 -47.66 -9.66 -26.99
N GLN A 137 -48.38 -8.88 -27.79
CA GLN A 137 -49.84 -8.81 -27.78
C GLN A 137 -50.40 -9.73 -28.87
N CYS A 138 -51.26 -10.65 -28.47
CA CYS A 138 -51.99 -11.51 -29.39
C CYS A 138 -53.13 -10.74 -30.09
N LEU A 139 -53.60 -11.25 -31.23
CA LEU A 139 -54.79 -10.75 -31.93
C LEU A 139 -56.08 -10.78 -31.08
N CYS A 140 -56.07 -11.49 -29.94
CA CYS A 140 -57.16 -11.49 -28.95
C CYS A 140 -56.98 -10.46 -27.82
N ASP A 141 -56.06 -9.50 -27.99
CA ASP A 141 -55.71 -8.43 -27.02
C ASP A 141 -55.11 -8.87 -25.69
N ILE A 142 -54.71 -10.15 -25.57
CA ILE A 142 -53.98 -10.65 -24.41
C ILE A 142 -52.48 -10.40 -24.62
N VAL A 143 -51.85 -9.74 -23.65
CA VAL A 143 -50.39 -9.54 -23.57
C VAL A 143 -49.76 -10.73 -22.83
N THR A 144 -48.74 -11.34 -23.43
CA THR A 144 -47.98 -12.45 -22.83
C THR A 144 -46.51 -12.08 -22.73
N ALA A 145 -45.91 -12.30 -21.56
CA ALA A 145 -44.51 -12.02 -21.28
C ALA A 145 -43.67 -13.30 -21.21
N GLY A 146 -42.42 -13.23 -21.67
CA GLY A 146 -41.42 -14.27 -21.45
C GLY A 146 -41.16 -14.55 -19.96
N VAL A 147 -40.77 -15.79 -19.65
CA VAL A 147 -40.46 -16.24 -18.28
C VAL A 147 -38.96 -16.07 -18.03
N SER A 148 -38.57 -15.51 -16.86
CA SER A 148 -37.14 -15.46 -16.49
C SER A 148 -36.64 -16.86 -16.14
N PRO A 149 -35.37 -17.15 -16.43
CA PRO A 149 -34.69 -18.26 -15.78
C PRO A 149 -34.73 -18.10 -14.25
N THR A 150 -34.85 -19.22 -13.54
CA THR A 150 -34.99 -19.24 -12.06
C THR A 150 -33.62 -19.21 -11.36
N ASP A 151 -32.57 -19.48 -12.13
CA ASP A 151 -31.18 -19.67 -11.75
C ASP A 151 -30.29 -18.43 -11.99
N VAL A 152 -30.88 -17.33 -12.46
CA VAL A 152 -30.20 -16.04 -12.65
C VAL A 152 -30.78 -15.04 -11.65
N THR A 153 -29.94 -14.52 -10.73
CA THR A 153 -30.32 -13.52 -9.70
C THR A 153 -29.38 -12.34 -9.71
#